data_AF-A0A9D2QAM9-F1
#
_entry.id   AF-A0A9D2QAM9-F1
#
_cell.length_a   1.000
_cell.length_b   1.000
_cell.length_c   1.000
_cell.angle_alpha   90.00
_cell.angle_beta   90.00
_cell.angle_gamma   90.00
#
_symmetry.space_group_name_H-M   'P 1'
#
loop_
_entity.id
_entity.type
_entity.pdbx_description
1 polymer ?
#
loop_
_entity_poly.entity_id
_entity_poly.type
_entity_poly.pdbx_seq_one_letter_code
_entity_poly.pdbx_strand_id
1 'polypeptide(L)'
;MRKLNLKKGVAAALLGITLIQTGCGTRTVYAIENDKVKVAEYKGIEVKKEDPITVDEAYLQGKFQNVVDFYNTYTGSEYEGTDDETVAAVTGGTYSTYEEWADSVRDGYTEGEAEDAVTNMAQAVFSEVFSKSELLGYTQEEYDEEKAAVEEGFLSYSGAGSIEDYQEMEELTAEEYAEVLDTTVLYFLKYRYVLDAIGAAEGIAPTEEEILDEYVYDHLENDLLEEGSEEWNEEYELLMESYDDYYYSELFSRVLDFLYENADIQE
;
A
#
# COMPACT_ATOMS: atom_id res chain seq x y z
N MET A 1 -18.82 -20.98 -15.54
CA MET A 1 -17.51 -20.56 -15.00
C MET A 1 -16.42 -20.82 -16.04
N ARG A 2 -16.14 -19.84 -16.90
CA ARG A 2 -14.97 -19.88 -17.79
C ARG A 2 -13.77 -19.46 -16.95
N LYS A 3 -12.83 -20.39 -16.74
CA LYS A 3 -11.51 -20.12 -16.18
C LYS A 3 -10.80 -19.11 -17.09
N LEU A 4 -10.58 -17.89 -16.63
CA LEU A 4 -9.58 -17.01 -17.24
C LEU A 4 -8.22 -17.67 -16.98
N ASN A 5 -7.64 -18.27 -18.02
CA ASN A 5 -6.25 -18.68 -18.02
C ASN A 5 -5.38 -17.41 -18.13
N LEU A 6 -5.04 -16.77 -17.01
CA LEU A 6 -3.86 -15.93 -16.95
C LEU A 6 -2.64 -16.85 -16.78
N LYS A 7 -2.11 -17.35 -17.89
CA LYS A 7 -0.81 -18.01 -17.91
C LYS A 7 0.28 -16.96 -18.13
N LYS A 8 1.28 -17.00 -17.25
CA LYS A 8 2.60 -16.34 -17.33
C LYS A 8 2.57 -14.82 -17.09
N GLY A 9 2.65 -14.41 -15.83
CA GLY A 9 2.89 -13.00 -15.48
C GLY A 9 2.72 -12.62 -14.02
N VAL A 10 2.18 -13.48 -13.15
CA VAL A 10 1.76 -13.07 -11.79
C VAL A 10 2.91 -12.99 -10.78
N ALA A 11 3.98 -13.77 -10.95
CA ALA A 11 5.21 -13.63 -10.16
C ALA A 11 5.95 -12.28 -10.33
N ALA A 12 5.53 -11.41 -11.26
CA ALA A 12 6.07 -10.07 -11.43
C ALA A 12 5.19 -8.95 -10.82
N ALA A 13 4.01 -9.27 -10.28
CA ALA A 13 3.02 -8.28 -9.84
C ALA A 13 3.17 -7.84 -8.37
N LEU A 14 3.84 -8.63 -7.51
CA LEU A 14 4.22 -8.19 -6.16
C LEU A 14 5.49 -7.32 -6.14
N LEU A 15 6.14 -7.16 -7.30
CA LEU A 15 7.27 -6.26 -7.55
C LEU A 15 6.87 -5.18 -8.57
N GLY A 16 5.72 -4.54 -8.34
CA GLY A 16 5.27 -3.36 -9.08
C GLY A 16 6.15 -2.12 -8.92
N ILE A 17 7.37 -2.23 -8.39
CA ILE A 17 8.39 -1.20 -8.55
C ILE A 17 8.92 -1.32 -9.96
N THR A 18 8.39 -0.48 -10.83
CA THR A 18 8.99 -0.22 -12.13
C THR A 18 10.37 0.38 -11.85
N LEU A 19 11.41 -0.46 -11.83
CA LEU A 19 12.80 -0.04 -11.80
C LEU A 19 13.07 0.77 -13.08
N ILE A 20 12.79 2.07 -13.03
CA ILE A 20 13.29 3.02 -14.02
C ILE A 20 14.79 3.15 -13.74
N GLN A 21 15.56 2.24 -14.34
CA GLN A 21 17.00 2.39 -14.45
C GLN A 21 17.31 3.49 -15.46
N THR A 22 17.24 4.75 -15.02
CA THR A 22 17.97 5.83 -15.68
C THR A 22 19.33 5.96 -15.01
N GLY A 23 20.30 5.23 -15.56
CA GLY A 23 21.68 5.33 -15.18
C GLY A 23 22.30 6.67 -15.62
N CYS A 24 23.00 7.30 -14.69
CA CYS A 24 24.27 7.96 -14.94
C CYS A 24 25.15 7.74 -13.69
N GLY A 25 26.40 7.31 -13.89
CA GLY A 25 27.32 6.86 -12.83
C GLY A 25 27.81 7.98 -11.90
N THR A 26 26.91 8.54 -11.09
CA THR A 26 27.24 9.33 -9.92
C THR A 26 27.39 8.39 -8.74
N ARG A 27 28.49 8.54 -7.99
CA ARG A 27 28.69 7.86 -6.72
C ARG A 27 27.50 8.16 -5.82
N THR A 28 26.83 7.12 -5.31
CA THR A 28 25.77 7.28 -4.32
C THR A 28 26.33 8.02 -3.10
N VAL A 29 25.66 9.10 -2.72
CA VAL A 29 25.92 9.82 -1.48
C VAL A 29 24.89 9.32 -0.48
N TYR A 30 25.35 8.91 0.71
CA TYR A 30 24.49 8.45 1.78
C TYR A 30 24.33 9.55 2.81
N ALA A 31 23.10 9.84 3.19
CA ALA A 31 22.76 10.80 4.24
C ALA A 31 22.84 10.15 5.63
N ILE A 32 22.50 8.86 5.72
CA ILE A 32 22.52 8.09 6.97
C ILE A 32 23.33 6.80 6.74
N GLU A 33 24.17 6.46 7.72
CA GLU A 33 24.88 5.18 7.79
C GLU A 33 24.88 4.72 9.25
N ASN A 34 24.24 3.58 9.51
CA ASN A 34 24.28 2.88 10.80
C ASN A 34 24.71 1.42 10.60
N ASP A 35 24.52 0.55 11.59
CA ASP A 35 24.89 -0.87 11.51
C ASP A 35 23.94 -1.73 10.67
N LYS A 36 22.72 -1.25 10.41
CA LYS A 36 21.67 -1.96 9.69
C LYS A 36 21.53 -1.53 8.24
N VAL A 37 21.67 -0.24 7.95
CA VAL A 37 21.35 0.34 6.64
C VAL A 37 22.23 1.55 6.29
N LYS A 38 22.42 1.77 4.99
CA LYS A 38 22.82 3.06 4.44
C LYS A 38 21.66 3.64 3.65
N VAL A 39 21.20 4.81 4.07
CA VAL A 39 20.14 5.53 3.36
C VAL A 39 20.78 6.53 2.42
N ALA A 40 20.43 6.44 1.14
CA ALA A 40 20.84 7.42 0.14
C ALA A 40 20.37 8.83 0.53
N GLU A 41 20.98 9.87 -0.03
CA GLU A 41 20.43 11.23 0.09
C GLU A 41 18.94 11.22 -0.28
N TYR A 42 18.11 11.83 0.56
CA TYR A 42 16.65 11.78 0.46
C TYR A 42 16.00 13.15 0.50
N LYS A 43 16.81 14.22 0.52
CA LYS A 43 16.37 15.61 0.42
C LYS A 43 16.85 16.21 -0.90
N GLY A 44 16.04 17.09 -1.48
CA GLY A 44 16.34 17.75 -2.76
C GLY A 44 16.40 16.79 -3.93
N ILE A 45 15.64 15.68 -3.87
CA ILE A 45 15.53 14.74 -4.97
C ILE A 45 14.68 15.36 -6.07
N GLU A 46 15.22 15.43 -7.28
CA GLU A 46 14.52 15.96 -8.43
C GLU A 46 13.42 14.99 -8.85
N VAL A 47 12.16 15.42 -8.78
CA VAL A 47 11.01 14.67 -9.28
C VAL A 47 10.26 15.52 -10.29
N LYS A 48 9.80 14.89 -11.36
CA LYS A 48 8.96 15.58 -12.34
C LYS A 48 7.58 15.77 -11.74
N LYS A 49 7.03 16.99 -11.84
CA LYS A 49 5.66 17.28 -11.46
C LYS A 49 4.68 16.37 -12.20
N GLU A 50 3.77 15.79 -11.44
CA GLU A 50 2.63 15.04 -11.95
C GLU A 50 1.38 15.91 -11.80
N ASP A 51 0.67 16.11 -12.91
CA ASP A 51 -0.60 16.84 -12.90
C ASP A 51 -1.74 15.87 -12.54
N PRO A 52 -2.67 16.26 -11.67
CA PRO A 52 -3.86 15.46 -11.34
C PRO A 52 -4.66 15.08 -12.59
N ILE A 53 -5.24 13.88 -12.59
CA ILE A 53 -6.16 13.48 -13.65
C ILE A 53 -7.39 14.40 -13.61
N THR A 54 -7.78 14.90 -14.78
CA THR A 54 -8.97 15.74 -14.88
C THR A 54 -10.24 14.90 -14.71
N VAL A 55 -11.05 15.25 -13.71
CA VAL A 55 -12.35 14.62 -13.43
C VAL A 55 -13.42 15.18 -14.37
N ASP A 56 -13.41 14.69 -15.60
CA ASP A 56 -14.40 14.99 -16.62
C ASP A 56 -15.55 13.97 -16.65
N GLU A 57 -16.48 14.15 -17.58
CA GLU A 57 -17.64 13.27 -17.76
C GLU A 57 -17.23 11.82 -18.10
N ALA A 58 -16.19 11.63 -18.92
CA ALA A 58 -15.75 10.29 -19.30
C ALA A 58 -15.14 9.55 -18.11
N TYR A 59 -14.37 10.27 -17.28
CA TYR A 59 -13.84 9.75 -16.03
C TYR A 59 -14.97 9.30 -15.09
N LEU A 60 -15.95 10.17 -14.85
CA LEU A 60 -17.07 9.87 -13.94
C LEU A 60 -17.95 8.73 -14.46
N GLN A 61 -18.14 8.62 -15.78
CA GLN A 61 -18.84 7.48 -16.38
C GLN A 61 -18.07 6.17 -16.14
N GLY A 62 -16.74 6.20 -16.24
CA GLY A 62 -15.90 5.05 -15.90
C GLY A 62 -16.02 4.64 -14.43
N LYS A 63 -16.00 5.61 -13.50
CA LYS A 63 -16.21 5.34 -12.08
C LYS A 63 -17.60 4.79 -11.80
N PHE A 64 -18.63 5.32 -12.45
CA PHE A 64 -19.99 4.81 -12.31
C PHE A 64 -20.13 3.39 -12.85
N GLN A 65 -19.48 3.06 -13.96
CA GLN A 65 -19.47 1.70 -14.50
C GLN A 65 -18.90 0.70 -13.48
N ASN A 66 -17.85 1.07 -12.72
CA ASN A 66 -17.33 0.22 -11.65
C ASN A 66 -18.38 -0.04 -10.54
N VAL A 67 -19.20 0.96 -10.20
CA VAL A 67 -20.31 0.80 -9.23
C VAL A 67 -21.36 -0.18 -9.76
N VAL A 68 -21.73 -0.05 -11.03
CA VAL A 68 -22.65 -0.97 -11.72
C VAL A 68 -22.09 -2.40 -11.75
N ASP A 69 -20.82 -2.56 -12.13
CA ASP A 69 -20.16 -3.86 -12.22
C ASP A 69 -20.08 -4.56 -10.85
N PHE A 70 -19.76 -3.80 -9.80
CA PHE A 70 -19.77 -4.29 -8.43
C PHE A 70 -21.17 -4.75 -8.01
N TYR A 71 -22.19 -3.92 -8.23
CA TYR A 71 -23.58 -4.25 -7.90
C TYR A 71 -24.06 -5.50 -8.63
N ASN A 72 -23.81 -5.60 -9.94
CA ASN A 72 -24.16 -6.75 -10.76
C ASN A 72 -23.46 -8.02 -10.27
N THR A 73 -22.18 -7.94 -9.93
CA THR A 73 -21.41 -9.06 -9.38
C THR A 73 -22.00 -9.55 -8.06
N TYR A 74 -22.37 -8.64 -7.16
CA TYR A 74 -22.91 -8.97 -5.84
C TYR A 74 -24.33 -9.53 -5.91
N THR A 75 -25.18 -8.96 -6.77
CA THR A 75 -26.62 -9.29 -6.83
C THR A 75 -26.99 -10.30 -7.91
N GLY A 76 -26.08 -10.57 -8.87
CA GLY A 76 -26.37 -11.36 -10.06
C GLY A 76 -27.30 -10.65 -11.07
N SER A 77 -27.39 -9.32 -11.01
CA SER A 77 -28.14 -8.52 -11.96
C SER A 77 -27.32 -8.16 -13.21
N GLU A 78 -27.98 -7.55 -14.20
CA GLU A 78 -27.40 -7.19 -15.51
C GLU A 78 -27.76 -5.73 -15.87
N TYR A 79 -27.62 -4.80 -14.93
CA TYR A 79 -27.79 -3.36 -15.22
C TYR A 79 -26.64 -2.84 -16.08
N GLU A 80 -26.91 -1.85 -16.92
CA GLU A 80 -25.92 -1.24 -17.82
C GLU A 80 -26.20 0.26 -18.01
N GLY A 81 -25.14 1.05 -18.22
CA GLY A 81 -25.27 2.46 -18.56
C GLY A 81 -25.62 3.37 -17.38
N THR A 82 -26.17 4.54 -17.68
CA THR A 82 -26.36 5.66 -16.75
C THR A 82 -27.81 6.16 -16.70
N ASP A 83 -28.76 5.34 -17.13
CA ASP A 83 -30.18 5.69 -17.04
C ASP A 83 -30.68 5.73 -15.59
N ASP A 84 -31.75 6.49 -15.36
CA ASP A 84 -32.31 6.74 -14.02
C ASP A 84 -32.70 5.45 -13.27
N GLU A 85 -33.14 4.40 -13.98
CA GLU A 85 -33.49 3.12 -13.35
C GLU A 85 -32.23 2.43 -12.83
N THR A 86 -31.17 2.37 -13.65
CA THR A 86 -29.86 1.86 -13.25
C THR A 86 -29.29 2.65 -12.08
N VAL A 87 -29.30 3.98 -12.12
CA VAL A 87 -28.76 4.84 -11.06
C VAL A 87 -29.50 4.62 -9.74
N ALA A 88 -30.83 4.64 -9.75
CA ALA A 88 -31.60 4.41 -8.55
C ALA A 88 -31.34 3.00 -7.98
N ALA A 89 -31.19 1.98 -8.83
CA ALA A 89 -30.94 0.62 -8.39
C ALA A 89 -29.57 0.46 -7.71
N VAL A 90 -28.50 0.90 -8.38
CA VAL A 90 -27.11 0.63 -7.91
C VAL A 90 -26.69 1.52 -6.75
N THR A 91 -27.33 2.69 -6.60
CA THR A 91 -27.07 3.62 -5.49
C THR A 91 -28.03 3.44 -4.31
N GLY A 92 -28.87 2.39 -4.35
CA GLY A 92 -29.86 2.12 -3.29
C GLY A 92 -30.93 3.21 -3.15
N GLY A 93 -31.20 3.96 -4.21
CA GLY A 93 -32.15 5.07 -4.24
C GLY A 93 -31.61 6.37 -3.65
N THR A 94 -30.31 6.47 -3.34
CA THR A 94 -29.68 7.70 -2.85
C THR A 94 -29.73 8.80 -3.91
N TYR A 95 -29.55 8.43 -5.19
CA TYR A 95 -29.60 9.33 -6.34
C TYR A 95 -30.66 8.85 -7.33
N SER A 96 -31.38 9.79 -7.95
CA SER A 96 -32.44 9.47 -8.92
C SER A 96 -31.97 9.59 -10.37
N THR A 97 -30.90 10.32 -10.62
CA THR A 97 -30.33 10.54 -11.96
C THR A 97 -28.81 10.48 -11.91
N TYR A 98 -28.19 10.19 -13.05
CA TYR A 98 -26.73 10.19 -13.16
C TYR A 98 -26.12 11.57 -12.88
N GLU A 99 -26.77 12.65 -13.29
CA GLU A 99 -26.28 14.02 -13.06
C GLU A 99 -26.21 14.34 -11.56
N GLU A 100 -27.22 13.95 -10.78
CA GLU A 100 -27.21 14.10 -9.31
C GLU A 100 -26.07 13.32 -8.66
N TRP A 101 -25.84 12.07 -9.10
CA TRP A 101 -24.72 11.27 -8.60
C TRP A 101 -23.38 11.93 -8.97
N ALA A 102 -23.20 12.28 -10.24
CA ALA A 102 -21.96 12.85 -10.77
C ALA A 102 -21.57 14.15 -10.06
N ASP A 103 -22.54 15.06 -9.85
CA ASP A 103 -22.30 16.30 -9.12
C ASP A 103 -21.96 16.05 -7.64
N SER A 104 -22.56 15.03 -7.01
CA SER A 104 -22.29 14.72 -5.60
C SER A 104 -20.88 14.17 -5.34
N VAL A 105 -20.29 13.46 -6.31
CA VAL A 105 -19.00 12.78 -6.15
C VAL A 105 -17.84 13.50 -6.81
N ARG A 106 -18.12 14.48 -7.70
CA ARG A 106 -17.09 15.15 -8.51
C ARG A 106 -16.02 15.82 -7.66
N ASP A 107 -16.42 16.55 -6.63
CA ASP A 107 -15.47 17.25 -5.77
C ASP A 107 -14.56 16.26 -5.03
N GLY A 108 -15.14 15.18 -4.48
CA GLY A 108 -14.38 14.12 -3.81
C GLY A 108 -13.39 13.39 -4.73
N TYR A 109 -13.78 13.08 -5.97
CA TYR A 109 -12.83 12.53 -6.95
C TYR A 109 -11.77 13.55 -7.37
N THR A 110 -12.11 14.83 -7.46
CA THR A 110 -11.15 15.87 -7.86
C THR A 110 -10.08 16.08 -6.78
N GLU A 111 -10.49 16.05 -5.51
CA GLU A 111 -9.60 16.07 -4.36
C GLU A 111 -8.74 14.81 -4.32
N GLY A 112 -9.34 13.62 -4.48
CA GLY A 112 -8.62 12.35 -4.51
C GLY A 112 -7.57 12.28 -5.62
N GLU A 113 -7.86 12.73 -6.85
CA GLU A 113 -6.86 12.75 -7.93
C GLU A 113 -5.73 13.77 -7.68
N ALA A 114 -6.00 14.82 -6.90
CA ALA A 114 -4.96 15.76 -6.48
C ALA A 114 -4.04 15.14 -5.41
N GLU A 115 -4.61 14.43 -4.45
CA GLU A 115 -3.89 13.66 -3.44
C GLU A 115 -3.08 12.51 -4.06
N ASP A 116 -3.64 11.80 -5.02
CA ASP A 116 -2.96 10.73 -5.77
C ASP A 116 -1.73 11.27 -6.52
N ALA A 117 -1.83 12.43 -7.16
CA ALA A 117 -0.68 13.06 -7.84
C ALA A 117 0.45 13.40 -6.86
N VAL A 118 0.12 13.92 -5.67
CA VAL A 118 1.08 14.19 -4.59
C VAL A 118 1.72 12.88 -4.11
N THR A 119 0.90 11.88 -3.84
CA THR A 119 1.34 10.55 -3.38
C THR A 119 2.25 9.87 -4.40
N ASN A 120 1.92 9.92 -5.68
CA ASN A 120 2.75 9.37 -6.76
C ASN A 120 4.13 10.03 -6.81
N MET A 121 4.19 11.36 -6.68
CA MET A 121 5.46 12.09 -6.61
C MET A 121 6.28 11.70 -5.36
N ALA A 122 5.64 11.60 -4.19
CA ALA A 122 6.27 11.18 -2.95
C ALA A 122 6.85 9.76 -3.07
N GLN A 123 6.07 8.83 -3.62
CA GLN A 123 6.48 7.44 -3.84
C GLN A 123 7.61 7.33 -4.88
N ALA A 124 7.62 8.19 -5.90
CA ALA A 124 8.72 8.25 -6.85
C ALA A 124 10.04 8.64 -6.17
N VAL A 125 10.01 9.65 -5.29
CA VAL A 125 11.16 10.06 -4.47
C VAL A 125 11.60 8.91 -3.55
N PHE A 126 10.67 8.31 -2.80
CA PHE A 126 10.99 7.18 -1.94
C PHE A 126 11.59 6.01 -2.71
N SER A 127 11.03 5.66 -3.88
CA SER A 127 11.55 4.59 -4.74
C SER A 127 12.99 4.86 -5.19
N GLU A 128 13.30 6.12 -5.55
CA GLU A 128 14.67 6.51 -5.89
C GLU A 128 15.62 6.34 -4.70
N VAL A 129 15.24 6.85 -3.53
CA VAL A 129 16.02 6.74 -2.28
C VAL A 129 16.24 5.27 -1.91
N PHE A 130 15.17 4.48 -1.88
CA PHE A 130 15.20 3.07 -1.50
C PHE A 130 16.04 2.23 -2.46
N SER A 131 15.95 2.48 -3.77
CA SER A 131 16.73 1.76 -4.79
C SER A 131 18.24 1.98 -4.65
N LYS A 132 18.65 3.16 -4.17
CA LYS A 132 20.05 3.54 -3.94
C LYS A 132 20.54 3.21 -2.52
N SER A 133 19.63 2.86 -1.62
CA SER A 133 19.94 2.49 -0.23
C SER A 133 20.39 1.03 -0.12
N GLU A 134 21.20 0.74 0.88
CA GLU A 134 21.85 -0.57 1.08
C GLU A 134 21.49 -1.17 2.44
N LEU A 135 21.08 -2.44 2.44
CA LEU A 135 21.01 -3.24 3.65
C LEU A 135 22.43 -3.68 4.03
N LEU A 136 22.86 -3.39 5.26
CA LEU A 136 24.19 -3.72 5.77
C LEU A 136 24.17 -4.95 6.68
N GLY A 137 23.11 -5.13 7.45
CA GLY A 137 23.03 -6.21 8.42
C GLY A 137 21.67 -6.33 9.08
N TYR A 138 21.44 -7.52 9.60
CA TYR A 138 20.25 -7.92 10.37
C TYR A 138 20.65 -9.08 11.28
N THR A 139 19.88 -9.33 12.32
CA THR A 139 20.02 -10.50 13.19
C THR A 139 19.22 -11.67 12.60
N GLN A 140 19.52 -12.89 13.04
CA GLN A 140 18.76 -14.05 12.60
C GLN A 140 17.29 -13.99 13.08
N GLU A 141 17.05 -13.41 14.25
CA GLU A 141 15.71 -13.22 14.82
C GLU A 141 14.87 -12.30 13.92
N GLU A 142 15.40 -11.12 13.56
CA GLU A 142 14.76 -10.18 12.63
C GLU A 142 14.45 -10.84 11.26
N TYR A 143 15.37 -11.67 10.75
CA TYR A 143 15.14 -12.40 9.50
C TYR A 143 14.04 -13.46 9.63
N ASP A 144 14.03 -14.23 10.72
CA ASP A 144 13.06 -15.30 10.93
C ASP A 144 11.64 -14.74 11.16
N GLU A 145 11.53 -13.60 11.86
CA GLU A 145 10.27 -12.85 12.03
C GLU A 145 9.76 -12.32 10.69
N GLU A 146 10.59 -11.59 9.94
CA GLU A 146 10.20 -11.06 8.62
C GLU A 146 9.85 -12.19 7.64
N LYS A 147 10.58 -13.30 7.70
CA LYS A 147 10.28 -14.49 6.90
C LYS A 147 8.89 -15.02 7.18
N ALA A 148 8.49 -15.13 8.45
CA ALA A 148 7.15 -15.59 8.80
C ALA A 148 6.07 -14.66 8.23
N ALA A 149 6.24 -13.34 8.36
CA ALA A 149 5.31 -12.35 7.81
C ALA A 149 5.22 -12.43 6.27
N VAL A 150 6.35 -12.58 5.58
CA VAL A 150 6.36 -12.75 4.11
C VAL A 150 5.68 -14.04 3.67
N GLU A 151 5.92 -15.16 4.38
CA GLU A 151 5.26 -16.43 4.09
C GLU A 151 3.74 -16.35 4.29
N GLU A 152 3.29 -15.71 5.36
CA GLU A 152 1.86 -15.44 5.60
C GLU A 152 1.27 -14.55 4.49
N GLY A 153 1.98 -13.50 4.09
CA GLY A 153 1.59 -12.61 3.00
C GLY A 153 1.41 -13.36 1.67
N PHE A 154 2.32 -14.29 1.34
CA PHE A 154 2.18 -15.14 0.15
C PHE A 154 0.91 -15.99 0.20
N LEU A 155 0.65 -16.65 1.33
CA LEU A 155 -0.54 -17.50 1.49
C LEU A 155 -1.84 -16.71 1.41
N SER A 156 -1.89 -15.56 2.09
CA SER A 156 -3.04 -14.67 2.10
C SER A 156 -3.36 -14.15 0.70
N TYR A 157 -2.35 -13.65 -0.02
CA TYR A 157 -2.53 -13.09 -1.36
C TYR A 157 -2.92 -14.14 -2.39
N SER A 158 -2.32 -15.33 -2.35
CA SER A 158 -2.64 -16.39 -3.32
C SER A 158 -3.90 -17.17 -2.96
N GLY A 159 -4.35 -17.11 -1.70
CA GLY A 159 -5.38 -17.99 -1.14
C GLY A 159 -4.91 -19.44 -1.00
N ALA A 160 -3.60 -19.67 -0.89
CA ALA A 160 -3.03 -21.01 -0.71
C ALA A 160 -3.18 -21.47 0.74
N GLY A 161 -3.42 -22.77 0.95
CA GLY A 161 -3.55 -23.34 2.30
C GLY A 161 -2.22 -23.70 2.95
N SER A 162 -1.14 -23.81 2.17
CA SER A 162 0.23 -24.06 2.63
C SER A 162 1.27 -23.55 1.64
N ILE A 163 2.53 -23.52 2.06
CA ILE A 163 3.66 -23.12 1.18
C ILE A 163 3.83 -24.10 0.02
N GLU A 164 3.56 -25.40 0.21
CA GLU A 164 3.59 -26.35 -0.90
C GLU A 164 2.50 -26.05 -1.94
N ASP A 165 1.29 -25.70 -1.48
CA ASP A 165 0.20 -25.29 -2.38
C ASP A 165 0.58 -24.01 -3.16
N TYR A 166 1.17 -23.02 -2.48
CA TYR A 166 1.68 -21.81 -3.12
C TYR A 166 2.72 -22.12 -4.19
N GLN A 167 3.70 -22.99 -3.89
CA GLN A 167 4.70 -23.43 -4.87
C GLN A 167 4.08 -24.11 -6.09
N GLU A 168 3.06 -24.96 -5.89
CA GLU A 168 2.35 -25.59 -7.02
C GLU A 168 1.57 -24.56 -7.85
N MET A 169 0.88 -23.62 -7.19
CA MET A 169 0.09 -22.57 -7.84
C MET A 169 0.94 -21.62 -8.69
N GLU A 170 2.09 -21.22 -8.16
CA GLU A 170 3.04 -20.33 -8.85
C GLU A 170 4.02 -21.08 -9.77
N GLU A 171 3.89 -22.41 -9.88
CA GLU A 171 4.76 -23.29 -10.66
C GLU A 171 6.27 -23.16 -10.26
N LEU A 172 6.55 -22.96 -8.97
CA LEU A 172 7.90 -22.78 -8.42
C LEU A 172 8.49 -24.11 -7.92
N THR A 173 9.78 -24.33 -8.17
CA THR A 173 10.56 -25.34 -7.46
C THR A 173 10.90 -24.87 -6.04
N ALA A 174 11.29 -25.80 -5.16
CA ALA A 174 11.72 -25.44 -3.80
C ALA A 174 12.96 -24.51 -3.77
N GLU A 175 13.84 -24.59 -4.77
CA GLU A 175 15.01 -23.71 -4.89
C GLU A 175 14.59 -22.30 -5.33
N GLU A 176 13.72 -22.19 -6.34
CA GLU A 176 13.18 -20.90 -6.79
C GLU A 176 12.36 -20.23 -5.69
N TYR A 177 11.54 -20.99 -4.95
CA TYR A 177 10.82 -20.48 -3.79
C TYR A 177 11.76 -19.92 -2.72
N ALA A 178 12.83 -20.64 -2.39
CA ALA A 178 13.79 -20.18 -1.39
C ALA A 178 14.48 -18.87 -1.82
N GLU A 179 14.81 -18.72 -3.10
CA GLU A 179 15.38 -17.48 -3.65
C GLU A 179 14.38 -16.31 -3.62
N VAL A 180 13.13 -16.55 -4.02
CA VAL A 180 12.06 -15.55 -3.96
C VAL A 180 11.81 -15.12 -2.52
N LEU A 181 11.69 -16.07 -1.60
CA LEU A 181 11.48 -15.79 -0.19
C LEU A 181 12.64 -14.97 0.40
N ASP A 182 13.87 -15.42 0.22
CA ASP A 182 15.06 -14.71 0.74
C ASP A 182 15.14 -13.29 0.19
N THR A 183 14.98 -13.13 -1.12
CA THR A 183 14.99 -11.79 -1.77
C THR A 183 13.90 -10.89 -1.21
N THR A 184 12.72 -11.43 -0.95
CA THR A 184 11.56 -10.68 -0.45
C THR A 184 11.74 -10.28 1.01
N VAL A 185 12.24 -11.18 1.85
CA VAL A 185 12.59 -10.90 3.25
C VAL A 185 13.65 -9.81 3.35
N LEU A 186 14.73 -9.91 2.58
CA LEU A 186 15.79 -8.90 2.59
C LEU A 186 15.30 -7.55 2.05
N TYR A 187 14.37 -7.57 1.09
CA TYR A 187 13.73 -6.37 0.58
C TYR A 187 12.94 -5.64 1.69
N PHE A 188 12.08 -6.36 2.43
CA PHE A 188 11.25 -5.76 3.47
C PHE A 188 12.05 -5.35 4.72
N LEU A 189 13.08 -6.12 5.10
CA LEU A 189 14.03 -5.69 6.14
C LEU A 189 14.69 -4.37 5.77
N LYS A 190 15.17 -4.23 4.51
CA LYS A 190 15.73 -2.96 4.04
C LYS A 190 14.69 -1.85 4.08
N TYR A 191 13.45 -2.15 3.71
CA TYR A 191 12.35 -1.19 3.65
C TYR A 191 12.09 -0.59 5.03
N ARG A 192 11.88 -1.45 6.04
CA ARG A 192 11.67 -1.05 7.44
C ARG A 192 12.85 -0.23 7.98
N TYR A 193 14.09 -0.70 7.78
CA TYR A 193 15.26 0.05 8.25
C TYR A 193 15.47 1.39 7.56
N VAL A 194 15.12 1.53 6.28
CA VAL A 194 15.15 2.84 5.61
C VAL A 194 14.12 3.77 6.25
N LEU A 195 12.89 3.30 6.49
CA LEU A 195 11.84 4.09 7.13
C LEU A 195 12.24 4.50 8.55
N ASP A 196 12.70 3.57 9.38
CA ASP A 196 13.14 3.87 10.75
C ASP A 196 14.28 4.88 10.78
N ALA A 197 15.26 4.72 9.88
CA ALA A 197 16.40 5.61 9.81
C ALA A 197 15.98 7.05 9.45
N ILE A 198 15.09 7.23 8.47
CA ILE A 198 14.55 8.56 8.11
C ILE A 198 13.68 9.09 9.25
N GLY A 199 12.76 8.27 9.77
CA GLY A 199 11.84 8.60 10.85
C GLY A 199 12.56 9.12 12.09
N ALA A 200 13.62 8.41 12.52
CA ALA A 200 14.43 8.79 13.66
C ALA A 200 15.31 10.03 13.37
N ALA A 201 15.87 10.15 12.17
CA ALA A 201 16.74 11.28 11.82
C ALA A 201 15.96 12.61 11.76
N GLU A 202 14.71 12.57 11.31
CA GLU A 202 13.85 13.74 11.12
C GLU A 202 12.89 13.96 12.30
N GLY A 203 12.82 13.02 13.25
CA GLY A 203 11.96 13.12 14.43
C GLY A 203 10.48 13.00 14.09
N ILE A 204 10.14 12.19 13.09
CA ILE A 204 8.79 11.98 12.58
C ILE A 204 8.26 10.57 12.84
N ALA A 205 9.04 9.71 13.51
CA ALA A 205 8.56 8.39 13.89
C ALA A 205 7.34 8.49 14.83
N PRO A 206 6.27 7.71 14.58
CA PRO A 206 5.13 7.71 15.47
C PRO A 206 5.51 7.14 16.83
N THR A 207 4.83 7.61 17.86
CA THR A 207 4.95 7.11 19.22
C THR A 207 3.97 5.96 19.44
N GLU A 208 4.28 5.11 20.41
CA GLU A 208 3.36 4.04 20.83
C GLU A 208 1.99 4.59 21.25
N GLU A 209 1.96 5.74 21.94
CA GLU A 209 0.71 6.41 22.33
C GLU A 209 -0.13 6.81 21.12
N GLU A 210 0.49 7.40 20.08
CA GLU A 210 -0.22 7.75 18.84
C GLU A 210 -0.83 6.52 18.16
N ILE A 211 -0.07 5.43 18.04
CA ILE A 211 -0.55 4.21 17.38
C ILE A 211 -1.69 3.56 18.17
N LEU A 212 -1.55 3.48 19.50
CA LEU A 212 -2.59 2.91 20.36
C LEU A 212 -3.88 3.74 20.30
N ASP A 213 -3.78 5.07 20.37
CA ASP A 213 -4.96 5.94 20.33
C ASP A 213 -5.67 5.87 18.97
N GLU A 214 -4.93 5.95 17.85
CA GLU A 214 -5.51 6.06 16.51
C GLU A 214 -6.05 4.72 15.96
N TYR A 215 -5.40 3.60 16.26
CA TYR A 215 -5.72 2.32 15.64
C TYR A 215 -6.32 1.29 16.59
N VAL A 216 -5.95 1.32 17.87
CA VAL A 216 -6.38 0.30 18.84
C VAL A 216 -7.59 0.79 19.63
N TYR A 217 -7.47 1.91 20.33
CA TYR A 217 -8.53 2.41 21.20
C TYR A 217 -9.72 2.98 20.42
N ASP A 218 -9.49 3.66 19.29
CA ASP A 218 -10.59 4.09 18.42
C ASP A 218 -11.41 2.90 17.88
N HIS A 219 -10.73 1.80 17.50
CA HIS A 219 -11.40 0.57 17.07
C HIS A 219 -12.28 -0.04 18.18
N LEU A 220 -11.70 -0.19 19.37
CA LEU A 220 -12.41 -0.77 20.52
C LEU A 220 -13.59 0.10 20.99
N GLU A 221 -13.47 1.43 20.88
CA GLU A 221 -14.57 2.36 21.17
C GLU A 221 -15.70 2.23 20.13
N ASN A 222 -15.36 2.10 18.85
CA ASN A 222 -16.34 1.94 17.77
C ASN A 222 -17.17 0.65 17.91
N ASP A 223 -16.56 -0.42 18.43
CA ASP A 223 -17.24 -1.68 18.73
C ASP A 223 -18.03 -1.67 20.06
N LEU A 224 -17.98 -0.55 20.80
CA LEU A 224 -18.69 -0.34 22.07
C LEU A 224 -18.36 -1.40 23.13
N LEU A 225 -17.13 -1.95 23.09
CA LEU A 225 -16.66 -2.95 24.04
C LEU A 225 -16.33 -2.30 25.39
N GLU A 226 -16.77 -2.91 26.49
CA GLU A 226 -16.46 -2.40 27.83
C GLU A 226 -14.99 -2.70 28.17
N GLU A 227 -14.22 -1.65 28.45
CA GLU A 227 -12.80 -1.75 28.80
C GLU A 227 -12.56 -2.76 29.94
N GLY A 228 -11.65 -3.71 29.70
CA GLY A 228 -11.31 -4.77 30.65
C GLY A 228 -12.30 -5.95 30.70
N SER A 229 -13.34 -5.97 29.87
CA SER A 229 -14.15 -7.18 29.64
C SER A 229 -13.36 -8.28 28.93
N GLU A 230 -13.85 -9.53 28.95
CA GLU A 230 -13.20 -10.66 28.25
C GLU A 230 -13.10 -10.38 26.75
N GLU A 231 -14.21 -9.97 26.12
CA GLU A 231 -14.27 -9.61 24.70
C GLU A 231 -13.34 -8.44 24.36
N TRP A 232 -13.25 -7.42 25.22
CA TRP A 232 -12.32 -6.29 25.01
C TRP A 232 -10.85 -6.73 25.08
N ASN A 233 -10.48 -7.59 26.05
CA ASN A 233 -9.10 -8.05 26.19
C ASN A 233 -8.70 -8.95 25.02
N GLU A 234 -9.61 -9.83 24.57
CA GLU A 234 -9.38 -10.67 23.39
C GLU A 234 -9.15 -9.81 22.13
N GLU A 235 -10.01 -8.81 21.88
CA GLU A 235 -9.86 -7.92 20.72
C GLU A 235 -8.62 -7.04 20.83
N TYR A 236 -8.31 -6.52 22.03
CA TYR A 236 -7.07 -5.78 22.27
C TYR A 236 -5.82 -6.62 21.96
N GLU A 237 -5.78 -7.89 22.40
CA GLU A 237 -4.67 -8.79 22.09
C GLU A 237 -4.52 -9.00 20.58
N LEU A 238 -5.63 -9.20 19.85
CA LEU A 238 -5.63 -9.32 18.38
C LEU A 238 -5.13 -8.06 17.67
N LEU A 239 -5.60 -6.88 18.09
CA LEU A 239 -5.15 -5.60 17.53
C LEU A 239 -3.66 -5.36 17.80
N MET A 240 -3.16 -5.77 18.97
CA MET A 240 -1.75 -5.68 19.30
C MET A 240 -0.87 -6.63 18.51
N GLU A 241 -1.38 -7.77 18.02
CA GLU A 241 -0.66 -8.62 17.07
C GLU A 241 -0.39 -7.90 15.74
N SER A 242 -1.20 -6.89 15.39
CA SER A 242 -1.06 -6.06 14.19
C SER A 242 -0.34 -4.72 14.45
N TYR A 243 0.21 -4.51 15.65
CA TYR A 243 0.80 -3.23 16.04
C TYR A 243 1.90 -2.75 15.08
N ASP A 244 2.80 -3.66 14.66
CA ASP A 244 3.88 -3.31 13.75
C ASP A 244 3.35 -2.85 12.38
N ASP A 245 2.26 -3.44 11.89
CA ASP A 245 1.64 -3.03 10.63
C ASP A 245 1.05 -1.62 10.74
N TYR A 246 0.39 -1.29 11.86
CA TYR A 246 -0.09 0.08 12.12
C TYR A 246 1.07 1.07 12.21
N TYR A 247 2.11 0.73 12.98
CA TYR A 247 3.29 1.57 13.15
C TYR A 247 3.98 1.87 11.80
N TYR A 248 4.25 0.85 10.99
CA TYR A 248 4.93 1.03 9.71
C TYR A 248 4.04 1.66 8.64
N SER A 249 2.72 1.46 8.69
CA SER A 249 1.77 2.18 7.84
C SER A 249 1.82 3.69 8.11
N GLU A 250 1.73 4.09 9.37
CA GLU A 250 1.77 5.50 9.78
C GLU A 250 3.16 6.13 9.54
N LEU A 251 4.23 5.41 9.89
CA LEU A 251 5.59 5.86 9.61
C LEU A 251 5.83 6.06 8.11
N PHE A 252 5.33 5.15 7.26
CA PHE A 252 5.45 5.28 5.82
C PHE A 252 4.73 6.53 5.31
N SER A 253 3.50 6.79 5.78
CA SER A 253 2.74 8.00 5.45
C SER A 253 3.53 9.27 5.80
N ARG A 254 4.02 9.38 7.04
CA ARG A 254 4.83 10.52 7.50
C ARG A 254 6.11 10.70 6.70
N VAL A 255 6.77 9.60 6.33
CA VAL A 255 7.97 9.63 5.48
C VAL A 255 7.64 10.11 4.07
N LEU A 256 6.54 9.67 3.47
CA LEU A 256 6.13 10.15 2.13
C LEU A 256 5.87 11.65 2.13
N ASP A 257 5.10 12.15 3.10
CA ASP A 257 4.83 13.58 3.26
C ASP A 257 6.13 14.37 3.39
N PHE A 258 7.01 13.91 4.27
CA PHE A 258 8.31 14.53 4.47
C PHE A 258 9.15 14.58 3.18
N LEU A 259 9.21 13.47 2.44
CA LEU A 259 9.98 13.38 1.21
C LEU A 259 9.43 14.30 0.13
N TYR A 260 8.10 14.38 0.00
CA TYR A 260 7.43 15.29 -0.91
C TYR A 260 7.75 16.75 -0.60
N GLU A 261 7.62 17.17 0.67
CA GLU A 261 7.91 18.54 1.12
C GLU A 261 9.38 18.96 0.90
N ASN A 262 10.28 17.97 0.84
CA ASN A 262 11.71 18.19 0.67
C ASN A 262 12.23 17.83 -0.74
N ALA A 263 11.34 17.50 -1.68
CA ALA A 263 11.71 17.22 -3.07
C ALA A 263 11.94 18.50 -3.89
N ASP A 264 12.75 18.41 -4.95
CA ASP A 264 12.90 19.49 -5.94
C ASP A 264 11.97 19.23 -7.14
N ILE A 265 10.71 19.65 -6.99
CA ILE A 265 9.65 19.41 -7.98
C ILE A 265 9.89 20.26 -9.23
N GLN A 266 10.20 19.59 -10.34
CA GLN A 266 10.43 20.22 -11.64
C GLN A 266 9.12 20.39 -12.42
N GLU A 267 8.87 21.60 -12.92
CA GLU A 267 7.75 21.92 -13.83
C GLU A 267 7.93 21.35 -15.25
#